data_AF-Q57WG6-F1
#
_entry.id   AF-Q57WG6-F1
#
_cell.length_a   1.000
_cell.length_b   1.000
_cell.length_c   1.000
_cell.angle_alpha   90.00
_cell.angle_beta   90.00
_cell.angle_gamma   90.00
#
_symmetry.space_group_name_H-M   'P 1'
#
loop_
_entity.id
_entity.type
_entity.pdbx_description
1 polymer ?
#
loop_
_entity_poly.entity_id
_entity_poly.type
_entity_poly.pdbx_seq_one_letter_code
_entity_poly.pdbx_strand_id
1 'polypeptide(L)'
;MWHSSLRYVSFKRLPFGRRSTSGGVNFNKGLLTDRERGDPFTEPHAYRNKKSIAAISKVAKKQDILLREEKQRKELDKIQSGYVTERELHIGCDKPLGGNANEIARVIDEQALISPTPGEKCSTALRELMENEVDRRNHMMDKFGQPVGAREFHRLFKELRHADNEAETIERHQTRLVEEYGVYPSLRLDAYMLDDDTYFPEWVNALPYSIRDRVKFGSLGLTEKDEALRVTLGRMPLDRRRREWERLKKAKEYKAAKEETLTLAELRDARQGKRRFHWLQRKRQKRASILRRLALRKPDAFELWPSRVVDYSQRIAFIAQHVENGLDTKGQWPLDPEELARARVRRSKEEAERTFLMSAEEKRAHKKLSGRSGDGSIAEMLQSLEVPDKPFKRLSRKVYANRVNAIVHGDQDEYGRRYRKMETRSKRRMRPYASLGEIGLENELRKEPRINAKGLNNTDDEDWPRHTKSWGDGMPSMRYGS
;
A
#
# COMPACT_ATOMS: atom_id res chain seq x y z
N MET A 1 17.39 -35.62 -33.73
CA MET A 1 16.50 -34.44 -33.91
C MET A 1 16.79 -33.24 -33.01
N TRP A 2 17.50 -33.38 -31.88
CA TRP A 2 17.74 -32.24 -30.95
C TRP A 2 18.84 -31.26 -31.41
N HIS A 3 19.84 -31.70 -32.17
CA HIS A 3 20.95 -30.85 -32.62
C HIS A 3 20.54 -29.75 -33.63
N SER A 4 19.47 -29.95 -34.40
CA SER A 4 19.00 -28.99 -35.40
C SER A 4 18.35 -27.75 -34.78
N SER A 5 17.67 -27.93 -33.63
CA SER A 5 16.93 -26.85 -32.95
C SER A 5 17.86 -25.79 -32.35
N LEU A 6 18.98 -26.21 -31.76
CA LEU A 6 19.91 -25.30 -31.07
C LEU A 6 20.63 -24.32 -32.02
N ARG A 7 20.94 -24.73 -33.26
CA ARG A 7 21.55 -23.84 -34.27
C ARG A 7 20.54 -22.89 -34.93
N TYR A 8 19.29 -23.31 -35.03
CA TYR A 8 18.24 -22.52 -35.69
C TYR A 8 17.82 -21.29 -34.88
N VAL A 9 17.84 -21.38 -33.54
CA VAL A 9 17.43 -20.28 -32.65
C VAL A 9 18.34 -19.06 -32.78
N SER A 10 19.67 -19.25 -32.82
CA SER A 10 20.61 -18.14 -32.97
C SER A 10 20.52 -17.50 -34.36
N PHE A 11 20.36 -18.31 -35.42
CA PHE A 11 20.21 -17.84 -36.79
C PHE A 11 18.95 -16.96 -36.96
N LYS A 12 17.79 -17.38 -36.44
CA LYS A 12 16.55 -16.57 -36.47
C LYS A 12 16.69 -15.25 -35.71
N ARG A 13 17.50 -15.20 -34.65
CA ARG A 13 17.74 -13.99 -33.85
C ARG A 13 18.76 -13.05 -34.48
N LEU A 14 19.52 -13.50 -35.49
CA LEU A 14 20.64 -12.78 -36.08
C LEU A 14 20.30 -11.35 -36.57
N PRO A 15 19.14 -11.07 -37.20
CA PRO A 15 18.80 -9.70 -37.64
C PRO A 15 18.52 -8.71 -36.50
N PHE A 16 18.24 -9.19 -35.29
CA PHE A 16 17.80 -8.37 -34.15
C PHE A 16 18.82 -8.32 -33.01
N GLY A 17 19.56 -9.42 -32.81
CA GLY A 17 20.47 -9.58 -31.70
C GLY A 17 21.78 -8.81 -31.88
N ARG A 18 22.33 -8.30 -30.77
CA ARG A 18 23.70 -7.76 -30.76
C ARG A 18 24.67 -8.89 -31.11
N ARG A 19 25.67 -8.56 -31.94
CA ARG A 19 26.76 -9.44 -32.34
C ARG A 19 28.05 -8.85 -31.78
N SER A 20 28.82 -9.63 -31.02
CA SER A 20 30.09 -9.19 -30.43
C SER A 20 31.07 -10.35 -30.45
N THR A 21 32.22 -10.16 -31.09
CA THR A 21 33.28 -11.18 -31.14
C THR A 21 33.93 -11.38 -29.76
N SER A 22 34.06 -10.30 -28.99
CA SER A 22 34.59 -10.31 -27.61
C SER A 22 33.62 -10.82 -26.54
N GLY A 23 32.44 -11.35 -26.92
CA GLY A 23 31.40 -11.75 -25.97
C GLY A 23 30.69 -10.59 -25.26
N GLY A 24 30.93 -9.34 -25.66
CA GLY A 24 30.33 -8.15 -25.07
C GLY A 24 31.12 -7.57 -23.89
N VAL A 25 32.39 -7.96 -23.72
CA VAL A 25 33.26 -7.42 -22.69
C VAL A 25 33.62 -5.97 -23.02
N ASN A 26 33.09 -5.02 -22.25
CA ASN A 26 33.30 -3.58 -22.37
C ASN A 26 33.76 -2.95 -21.04
N PHE A 27 34.81 -3.52 -20.44
CA PHE A 27 35.33 -3.09 -19.14
C PHE A 27 36.34 -1.95 -19.29
N ASN A 28 35.98 -0.74 -18.83
CA ASN A 28 36.87 0.41 -18.82
C ASN A 28 37.50 0.58 -17.43
N LYS A 29 38.82 0.40 -17.35
CA LYS A 29 39.59 0.53 -16.10
C LYS A 29 39.74 1.96 -15.58
N GLY A 30 39.43 2.96 -16.40
CA GLY A 30 39.45 4.38 -16.01
C GLY A 30 38.12 4.90 -15.45
N LEU A 31 37.02 4.13 -15.55
CA LEU A 31 35.75 4.50 -14.91
C LEU A 31 35.77 4.11 -13.43
N LEU A 32 35.20 4.96 -12.58
CA LEU A 32 35.00 4.65 -11.16
C LEU A 32 34.09 3.42 -11.02
N THR A 33 34.65 2.36 -10.46
CA THR A 33 33.92 1.12 -10.16
C THR A 33 33.08 1.29 -8.90
N ASP A 34 32.12 0.39 -8.69
CA ASP A 34 31.31 0.39 -7.46
C ASP A 34 32.16 0.20 -6.18
N ARG A 35 33.31 -0.51 -6.28
CA ARG A 35 34.24 -0.65 -5.15
C ARG A 35 34.93 0.68 -4.84
N GLU A 36 35.33 1.42 -5.86
CA GLU A 36 35.97 2.74 -5.71
C GLU A 36 34.99 3.79 -5.16
N ARG A 37 33.73 3.73 -5.58
CA ARG A 37 32.66 4.59 -5.04
C ARG A 37 32.35 4.30 -3.57
N GLY A 38 32.63 3.09 -3.09
CA GLY A 38 32.41 2.70 -1.71
C GLY A 38 30.93 2.59 -1.35
N ASP A 39 30.48 3.40 -0.37
CA ASP A 39 29.13 3.31 0.19
C ASP A 39 28.20 4.38 -0.39
N PRO A 40 27.14 4.02 -1.13
CA PRO A 40 26.25 4.97 -1.79
C PRO A 40 25.28 5.67 -0.82
N PHE A 41 25.33 5.41 0.50
CA PHE A 41 24.39 6.00 1.46
C PHE A 41 24.42 7.53 1.51
N THR A 42 25.54 8.15 1.11
CA THR A 42 25.72 9.62 1.04
C THR A 42 24.97 10.26 -0.13
N GLU A 43 24.60 9.48 -1.15
CA GLU A 43 23.86 10.00 -2.31
C GLU A 43 22.44 10.43 -1.91
N PRO A 44 21.90 11.57 -2.41
CA PRO A 44 20.56 12.05 -2.08
C PRO A 44 19.45 11.02 -2.31
N HIS A 45 19.59 10.20 -3.35
CA HIS A 45 18.64 9.15 -3.65
C HIS A 45 18.69 7.98 -2.66
N ALA A 46 19.75 7.81 -1.88
CA ALA A 46 19.86 6.70 -0.94
C ALA A 46 19.09 7.04 0.35
N TYR A 47 19.43 8.16 0.99
CA TYR A 47 18.82 8.55 2.27
C TYR A 47 17.44 9.21 2.16
N ARG A 48 17.03 9.67 0.97
CA ARG A 48 15.67 10.22 0.74
C ARG A 48 14.71 9.27 0.01
N ASN A 49 15.11 8.03 -0.27
CA ASN A 49 14.24 7.08 -0.97
C ASN A 49 13.18 6.46 -0.06
N LYS A 50 12.04 7.14 0.02
CA LYS A 50 10.86 6.72 0.78
C LYS A 50 10.11 5.51 0.19
N LYS A 51 10.53 4.98 -0.96
CA LYS A 51 9.84 3.89 -1.67
C LYS A 51 10.53 2.54 -1.51
N SER A 52 11.69 2.50 -0.86
CA SER A 52 12.49 1.28 -0.68
C SER A 52 12.70 1.00 0.80
N ILE A 53 12.16 -0.13 1.26
CA ILE A 53 12.36 -0.65 2.62
C ILE A 53 13.86 -0.82 2.89
N ALA A 54 14.59 -1.41 1.93
CA ALA A 54 16.03 -1.61 2.03
C ALA A 54 16.80 -0.29 2.17
N ALA A 55 16.46 0.75 1.41
CA ALA A 55 17.16 2.02 1.47
C ALA A 55 16.95 2.69 2.84
N ILE A 56 15.70 2.79 3.28
CA ILE A 56 15.34 3.41 4.57
C ILE A 56 16.01 2.66 5.73
N SER A 57 15.89 1.33 5.76
CA SER A 57 16.44 0.51 6.85
C SER A 57 17.96 0.53 6.89
N LYS A 58 18.65 0.34 5.74
CA LYS A 58 20.12 0.34 5.69
C LYS A 58 20.71 1.70 6.03
N VAL A 59 20.13 2.78 5.51
CA VAL A 59 20.60 4.14 5.80
C VAL A 59 20.40 4.47 7.28
N ALA A 60 19.22 4.19 7.85
CA ALA A 60 18.97 4.42 9.27
C ALA A 60 19.96 3.65 10.14
N LYS A 61 20.15 2.35 9.86
CA LYS A 61 21.12 1.52 10.58
C LYS A 61 22.55 2.06 10.44
N LYS A 62 22.97 2.47 9.24
CA LYS A 62 24.32 3.02 9.01
C LYS A 62 24.54 4.32 9.77
N GLN A 63 23.57 5.24 9.74
CA GLN A 63 23.64 6.50 10.47
C GLN A 63 23.71 6.27 11.98
N ASP A 64 22.88 5.39 12.52
CA ASP A 64 22.89 5.05 13.95
C ASP A 64 24.22 4.40 14.38
N ILE A 65 24.78 3.52 13.55
CA ILE A 65 26.11 2.92 13.81
C ILE A 65 27.19 4.01 13.86
N LEU A 66 27.25 4.88 12.85
CA LEU A 66 28.28 5.93 12.78
C LEU A 66 28.16 6.91 13.95
N LEU A 67 26.94 7.30 14.32
CA LEU A 67 26.71 8.17 15.48
C LEU A 67 27.08 7.49 16.80
N ARG A 68 26.84 6.19 16.94
CA ARG A 68 27.25 5.42 18.13
C ARG A 68 28.78 5.36 18.22
N GLU A 69 29.45 4.97 17.14
CA GLU A 69 30.92 4.88 17.09
C GLU A 69 31.58 6.24 17.36
N GLU A 70 31.05 7.33 16.80
CA GLU A 70 31.54 8.68 17.03
C GLU A 70 31.40 9.10 18.51
N LYS A 71 30.24 8.84 19.11
CA LYS A 71 30.00 9.15 20.53
C LYS A 71 30.87 8.32 21.45
N GLN A 72 30.96 7.02 21.18
CA GLN A 72 31.79 6.08 21.94
C GLN A 72 33.26 6.52 21.90
N ARG A 73 33.80 6.82 20.72
CA ARG A 73 35.17 7.33 20.57
C ARG A 73 35.38 8.63 21.34
N LYS A 74 34.47 9.60 21.19
CA LYS A 74 34.55 10.89 21.90
C LYS A 74 34.47 10.76 23.42
N GLU A 75 33.81 9.73 23.94
CA GLU A 75 33.71 9.47 25.38
C GLU A 75 34.96 8.78 25.90
N LEU A 76 35.47 7.78 25.18
CA LEU A 76 36.74 7.10 25.49
C LEU A 76 37.94 8.06 25.44
N ASP A 77 38.02 8.90 24.40
CA ASP A 77 39.08 9.91 24.25
C ASP A 77 39.11 10.90 25.43
N LYS A 78 37.96 11.21 26.03
CA LYS A 78 37.86 12.13 27.19
C LYS A 78 38.38 11.52 28.48
N ILE A 79 38.39 10.19 28.60
CA ILE A 79 38.88 9.46 29.78
C ILE A 79 40.43 9.40 29.78
N GLN A 80 41.09 9.97 28.75
CA GLN A 80 42.56 9.97 28.59
C GLN A 80 43.14 8.56 28.73
N SER A 81 42.43 7.58 28.20
CA SER A 81 42.81 6.19 28.33
C SER A 81 44.03 5.87 27.45
N GLY A 82 44.93 5.05 27.98
CA GLY A 82 46.01 4.48 27.19
C GLY A 82 45.45 3.46 26.20
N TYR A 83 45.77 3.61 24.91
CA TYR A 83 45.33 2.70 23.82
C TYR A 83 45.53 1.20 24.12
N VAL A 84 46.57 0.86 24.90
CA VAL A 84 46.86 -0.52 25.32
C VAL A 84 45.80 -1.04 26.29
N THR A 85 45.48 -0.26 27.32
CA THR A 85 44.50 -0.61 28.36
C THR A 85 43.09 -0.68 27.79
N GLU A 86 42.73 0.21 26.85
CA GLU A 86 41.44 0.14 26.14
C GLU A 86 41.30 -1.17 25.38
N ARG A 87 42.34 -1.58 24.66
CA ARG A 87 42.32 -2.76 23.80
C ARG A 87 42.26 -4.04 24.63
N GLU A 88 43.01 -4.11 25.72
CA GLU A 88 42.98 -5.25 26.66
C GLU A 88 41.60 -5.42 27.31
N LEU A 89 40.98 -4.32 27.72
CA LEU A 89 39.63 -4.32 28.28
C LEU A 89 38.56 -4.64 27.23
N HIS A 90 38.68 -4.13 26.00
CA HIS A 90 37.73 -4.41 24.92
C HIS A 90 37.72 -5.87 24.46
N ILE A 91 38.88 -6.53 24.47
CA ILE A 91 38.99 -7.94 24.10
C ILE A 91 38.46 -8.84 25.25
N GLY A 92 38.30 -8.28 26.46
CA GLY A 92 37.95 -9.04 27.65
C GLY A 92 39.09 -9.96 28.12
N CYS A 93 40.33 -9.63 27.73
CA CYS A 93 41.50 -10.48 28.03
C CYS A 93 41.92 -10.40 29.49
N ASP A 94 41.74 -9.26 30.15
CA ASP A 94 42.19 -9.07 31.54
C ASP A 94 41.13 -8.38 32.40
N LYS A 95 41.14 -8.71 33.70
CA LYS A 95 40.38 -7.95 34.71
C LYS A 95 41.01 -6.57 34.84
N PRO A 96 40.22 -5.48 34.99
CA PRO A 96 40.77 -4.15 35.13
C PRO A 96 41.69 -4.08 36.36
N LEU A 97 42.98 -3.81 36.14
CA LEU A 97 43.97 -3.56 37.18
C LEU A 97 44.15 -2.04 37.34
N GLY A 98 43.45 -1.44 38.31
CA GLY A 98 43.62 -0.03 38.70
C GLY A 98 42.38 0.86 38.53
N GLY A 99 42.38 2.01 39.21
CA GLY A 99 41.25 2.95 39.24
C GLY A 99 40.85 3.46 37.85
N ASN A 100 41.81 3.88 37.03
CA ASN A 100 41.55 4.33 35.66
C ASN A 100 41.02 3.20 34.76
N ALA A 101 41.53 1.97 34.95
CA ALA A 101 41.06 0.79 34.23
C ALA A 101 39.59 0.45 34.58
N ASN A 102 39.18 0.69 35.83
CA ASN A 102 37.79 0.53 36.23
C ASN A 102 36.86 1.54 35.56
N GLU A 103 37.31 2.78 35.35
CA GLU A 103 36.50 3.81 34.69
C GLU A 103 36.27 3.48 33.21
N ILE A 104 37.32 3.04 32.52
CA ILE A 104 37.22 2.53 31.14
C ILE A 104 36.30 1.32 31.06
N ALA A 105 36.45 0.35 31.98
CA ALA A 105 35.59 -0.83 32.03
C ALA A 105 34.12 -0.47 32.28
N ARG A 106 33.84 0.50 33.16
CA ARG A 106 32.48 1.01 33.40
C ARG A 106 31.86 1.61 32.15
N VAL A 107 32.62 2.42 31.41
CA VAL A 107 32.14 3.02 30.15
C VAL A 107 31.90 1.96 29.09
N ILE A 108 32.78 0.98 28.94
CA ILE A 108 32.59 -0.13 28.00
C ILE A 108 31.32 -0.93 28.36
N ASP A 109 31.13 -1.27 29.64
CA ASP A 109 29.97 -2.03 30.12
C ASP A 109 28.65 -1.23 29.96
N GLU A 110 28.67 0.05 30.32
CA GLU A 110 27.54 0.97 30.10
C GLU A 110 27.19 1.06 28.61
N GLN A 111 28.19 1.21 27.73
CA GLN A 111 27.96 1.27 26.29
C GLN A 111 27.57 -0.08 25.68
N ALA A 112 27.93 -1.21 26.30
CA ALA A 112 27.56 -2.54 25.83
C ALA A 112 26.12 -2.90 26.25
N LEU A 113 25.71 -2.59 27.49
CA LEU A 113 24.44 -3.00 28.08
C LEU A 113 23.36 -1.91 28.04
N ILE A 114 23.71 -0.67 28.36
CA ILE A 114 22.75 0.43 28.54
C ILE A 114 22.51 1.16 27.22
N SER A 115 23.54 1.32 26.38
CA SER A 115 23.38 1.99 25.08
C SER A 115 22.47 1.18 24.14
N PRO A 116 21.50 1.83 23.47
CA PRO A 116 20.62 1.16 22.51
C PRO A 116 21.38 0.51 21.36
N THR A 117 20.81 -0.58 20.83
CA THR A 117 21.33 -1.22 19.63
C THR A 117 21.05 -0.31 18.42
N PRO A 118 22.05 0.00 17.57
CA PRO A 118 21.83 0.87 16.42
C PRO A 118 20.87 0.24 15.41
N GLY A 119 19.91 1.04 14.90
CA GLY A 119 18.89 0.59 13.98
C GLY A 119 17.69 -0.14 14.62
N GLU A 120 17.55 -0.14 15.96
CA GLU A 120 16.35 -0.68 16.63
C GLU A 120 15.08 0.11 16.28
N LYS A 121 15.22 1.42 16.07
CA LYS A 121 14.12 2.34 15.78
C LYS A 121 13.59 2.17 14.35
N CYS A 122 12.32 1.78 14.25
CA CYS A 122 11.62 1.63 12.97
C CYS A 122 10.86 2.92 12.61
N SER A 123 11.00 3.38 11.36
CA SER A 123 10.21 4.51 10.85
C SER A 123 8.82 4.06 10.41
N THR A 124 7.80 4.92 10.56
CA THR A 124 6.44 4.63 10.07
C THR A 124 6.39 4.35 8.58
N ALA A 125 7.29 4.97 7.80
CA ALA A 125 7.39 4.74 6.36
C ALA A 125 7.70 3.28 6.03
N LEU A 126 8.44 2.57 6.89
CA LEU A 126 8.69 1.14 6.72
C LEU A 126 7.39 0.34 6.88
N ARG A 127 6.60 0.65 7.91
CA ARG A 127 5.31 0.00 8.16
C ARG A 127 4.31 0.26 7.04
N GLU A 128 4.19 1.51 6.58
CA GLU A 128 3.36 1.89 5.44
C GLU A 128 3.78 1.15 4.15
N LEU A 129 5.08 0.95 3.91
CA LEU A 129 5.57 0.21 2.75
C LEU A 129 5.28 -1.30 2.81
N MET A 130 5.20 -1.89 4.00
CA MET A 130 4.78 -3.29 4.16
C MET A 130 3.32 -3.46 3.70
N GLU A 131 2.44 -2.53 4.08
CA GLU A 131 1.03 -2.54 3.67
C GLU A 131 0.81 -2.11 2.23
N ASN A 132 1.74 -1.32 1.67
CA ASN A 132 1.67 -0.83 0.29
C ASN A 132 1.60 -1.97 -0.75
N GLU A 133 2.13 -3.16 -0.45
CA GLU A 133 1.95 -4.32 -1.33
C GLU A 133 0.48 -4.77 -1.40
N VAL A 134 -0.25 -4.73 -0.28
CA VAL A 134 -1.69 -5.01 -0.24
C VAL A 134 -2.47 -3.91 -0.96
N ASP A 135 -2.15 -2.64 -0.72
CA ASP A 135 -2.77 -1.49 -1.40
C ASP A 135 -2.57 -1.58 -2.92
N ARG A 136 -1.35 -1.89 -3.37
CA ARG A 136 -1.01 -2.08 -4.79
C ARG A 136 -1.81 -3.22 -5.41
N ARG A 137 -1.95 -4.36 -4.72
CA ARG A 137 -2.79 -5.48 -5.19
C ARG A 137 -4.25 -5.09 -5.32
N ASN A 138 -4.82 -4.43 -4.30
CA ASN A 138 -6.20 -3.97 -4.33
C ASN A 138 -6.43 -2.98 -5.49
N HIS A 139 -5.54 -2.01 -5.67
CA HIS A 139 -5.60 -1.07 -6.79
C HIS A 139 -5.57 -1.76 -8.15
N MET A 140 -4.64 -2.70 -8.34
CA MET A 140 -4.50 -3.44 -9.61
C MET A 140 -5.71 -4.34 -9.90
N MET A 141 -6.30 -4.95 -8.87
CA MET A 141 -7.52 -5.74 -8.99
C MET A 141 -8.75 -4.89 -9.27
N ASP A 142 -8.84 -3.68 -8.70
CA ASP A 142 -9.96 -2.77 -8.94
C ASP A 142 -9.91 -2.15 -10.34
N LYS A 143 -8.70 -1.82 -10.83
CA LYS A 143 -8.48 -1.16 -12.11
C LYS A 143 -8.48 -2.08 -13.32
N PHE A 144 -8.01 -3.32 -13.17
CA PHE A 144 -7.81 -4.27 -14.27
C PHE A 144 -8.45 -5.64 -13.98
N GLY A 145 -9.31 -5.73 -12.96
CA GLY A 145 -10.00 -6.96 -12.62
C GLY A 145 -10.97 -7.36 -13.70
N GLN A 146 -10.92 -8.63 -14.11
CA GLN A 146 -11.99 -9.21 -14.89
C GLN A 146 -13.26 -9.37 -14.04
N PRO A 147 -14.45 -9.37 -14.67
CA PRO A 147 -15.68 -9.74 -13.98
C PRO A 147 -15.53 -11.10 -13.29
N VAL A 148 -15.97 -11.16 -12.04
CA VAL A 148 -15.78 -12.33 -11.18
C VAL A 148 -16.66 -13.52 -11.62
N GLY A 149 -16.18 -14.74 -11.39
CA GLY A 149 -16.99 -15.94 -11.57
C GLY A 149 -18.06 -16.10 -10.47
N ALA A 150 -18.94 -17.11 -10.60
CA ALA A 150 -20.03 -17.36 -9.65
C ALA A 150 -19.55 -17.63 -8.21
N ARG A 151 -18.47 -18.41 -8.04
CA ARG A 151 -17.90 -18.75 -6.72
C ARG A 151 -17.29 -17.53 -6.03
N GLU A 152 -16.58 -16.71 -6.79
CA GLU A 152 -15.98 -15.47 -6.29
C GLU A 152 -17.06 -14.44 -5.93
N PHE A 153 -18.09 -14.30 -6.79
CA PHE A 153 -19.27 -13.49 -6.50
C PHE A 153 -19.93 -13.90 -5.18
N HIS A 154 -20.21 -15.20 -4.99
CA HIS A 154 -20.81 -15.68 -3.74
C HIS A 154 -19.94 -15.39 -2.51
N ARG A 155 -18.60 -15.58 -2.61
CA ARG A 155 -17.68 -15.26 -1.51
C ARG A 155 -17.69 -13.78 -1.14
N LEU A 156 -17.66 -12.89 -2.15
CA LEU A 156 -17.70 -11.45 -1.95
C LEU A 156 -19.04 -11.00 -1.36
N PHE A 157 -20.14 -11.56 -1.85
CA PHE A 157 -21.48 -11.30 -1.31
C PHE A 157 -21.60 -11.75 0.14
N LYS A 158 -21.14 -12.97 0.45
CA LYS A 158 -21.11 -13.51 1.82
C LYS A 158 -20.27 -12.62 2.74
N GLU A 159 -19.08 -12.21 2.31
CA GLU A 159 -18.22 -11.30 3.09
C GLU A 159 -18.91 -9.95 3.36
N LEU A 160 -19.58 -9.38 2.35
CA LEU A 160 -20.29 -8.12 2.51
C LEU A 160 -21.51 -8.24 3.45
N ARG A 161 -22.29 -9.31 3.32
CA ARG A 161 -23.48 -9.57 4.13
C ARG A 161 -23.16 -9.87 5.60
N HIS A 162 -22.08 -10.62 5.86
CA HIS A 162 -21.70 -11.01 7.22
C HIS A 162 -20.75 -10.02 7.90
N ALA A 163 -20.41 -8.90 7.26
CA ALA A 163 -19.51 -7.90 7.84
C ALA A 163 -20.05 -7.31 9.15
N ASP A 164 -21.36 -7.07 9.23
CA ASP A 164 -22.00 -6.49 10.42
C ASP A 164 -22.06 -7.52 11.55
N ASN A 165 -22.50 -8.75 11.26
CA ASN A 165 -22.46 -9.87 12.21
C ASN A 165 -21.03 -10.19 12.74
N GLU A 166 -20.01 -10.01 11.91
CA GLU A 166 -18.62 -10.16 12.33
C GLU A 166 -18.21 -9.05 13.32
N ALA A 167 -18.66 -7.81 13.10
CA ALA A 167 -18.44 -6.70 14.03
C ALA A 167 -19.14 -6.94 15.37
N GLU A 168 -20.41 -7.35 15.35
CA GLU A 168 -21.19 -7.72 16.55
C GLU A 168 -20.54 -8.87 17.33
N THR A 169 -20.01 -9.87 16.63
CA THR A 169 -19.31 -11.00 17.26
C THR A 169 -18.01 -10.56 17.92
N ILE A 170 -17.23 -9.68 17.27
CA ILE A 170 -16.01 -9.12 17.86
C ILE A 170 -16.33 -8.33 19.12
N GLU A 171 -17.35 -7.46 19.05
CA GLU A 171 -17.82 -6.66 20.18
C GLU A 171 -18.25 -7.56 21.35
N ARG A 172 -19.07 -8.59 21.09
CA ARG A 172 -19.46 -9.57 22.11
C ARG A 172 -18.27 -10.23 22.79
N HIS A 173 -17.26 -10.65 22.04
CA HIS A 173 -16.05 -11.24 22.62
C HIS A 173 -15.22 -10.22 23.42
N GLN A 174 -15.17 -8.96 22.98
CA GLN A 174 -14.49 -7.88 23.71
C GLN A 174 -15.20 -7.55 25.02
N THR A 175 -16.52 -7.41 25.00
CA THR A 175 -17.33 -7.19 26.20
C THR A 175 -17.17 -8.34 27.18
N ARG A 176 -17.27 -9.59 26.71
CA ARG A 176 -17.02 -10.77 27.54
C ARG A 176 -15.64 -10.75 28.20
N LEU A 177 -14.60 -10.42 27.44
CA LEU A 177 -13.23 -10.35 27.95
C LEU A 177 -13.07 -9.29 29.05
N VAL A 178 -13.73 -8.15 28.91
CA VAL A 178 -13.68 -7.06 29.91
C VAL A 178 -14.48 -7.44 31.15
N GLU A 179 -15.70 -7.94 30.99
CA GLU A 179 -16.62 -8.24 32.09
C GLU A 179 -16.21 -9.49 32.89
N GLU A 180 -15.78 -10.57 32.23
CA GLU A 180 -15.41 -11.82 32.93
C GLU A 180 -13.99 -11.80 33.50
N TYR A 181 -13.04 -11.14 32.84
CA TYR A 181 -11.60 -11.21 33.19
C TYR A 181 -11.00 -9.86 33.64
N GLY A 182 -11.75 -8.76 33.58
CA GLY A 182 -11.24 -7.43 33.94
C GLY A 182 -10.16 -6.89 33.00
N VAL A 183 -10.05 -7.43 31.78
CA VAL A 183 -9.01 -7.03 30.81
C VAL A 183 -9.50 -5.83 29.99
N TYR A 184 -9.46 -4.66 30.62
CA TYR A 184 -9.90 -3.38 30.05
C TYR A 184 -9.08 -2.94 28.82
N PRO A 185 -9.60 -2.01 27.99
CA PRO A 185 -8.88 -1.46 26.84
C PRO A 185 -7.48 -0.93 27.16
N SER A 186 -7.27 -0.34 28.34
CA SER A 186 -5.96 0.14 28.79
C SER A 186 -4.93 -0.99 28.90
N LEU A 187 -5.27 -2.09 29.58
CA LEU A 187 -4.41 -3.27 29.71
C LEU A 187 -4.15 -3.93 28.36
N ARG A 188 -5.15 -3.98 27.47
CA ARG A 188 -4.97 -4.52 26.11
C ARG A 188 -4.00 -3.67 25.27
N LEU A 189 -3.98 -2.36 25.49
CA LEU A 189 -3.04 -1.45 24.84
C LEU A 189 -1.62 -1.62 25.39
N ASP A 190 -1.48 -1.81 26.70
CA ASP A 190 -0.19 -2.16 27.32
C ASP A 190 0.33 -3.49 26.75
N ALA A 191 -0.52 -4.52 26.71
CA ALA A 191 -0.21 -5.83 26.13
C ALA A 191 0.21 -5.72 24.66
N TYR A 192 -0.49 -4.89 23.87
CA TYR A 192 -0.15 -4.62 22.49
C TYR A 192 1.27 -4.02 22.35
N MET A 193 1.56 -2.96 23.11
CA MET A 193 2.81 -2.22 23.00
C MET A 193 4.02 -3.00 23.53
N LEU A 194 3.81 -3.81 24.57
CA LEU A 194 4.85 -4.64 25.18
C LEU A 194 5.03 -5.99 24.47
N ASP A 195 4.15 -6.32 23.52
CA ASP A 195 4.11 -7.59 22.80
C ASP A 195 3.99 -8.80 23.75
N ASP A 196 3.05 -8.68 24.69
CA ASP A 196 2.89 -9.61 25.81
C ASP A 196 1.48 -10.24 25.81
N ASP A 197 1.43 -11.55 25.57
CA ASP A 197 0.18 -12.31 25.50
C ASP A 197 -0.33 -12.79 26.87
N THR A 198 0.42 -12.60 27.95
CA THR A 198 0.02 -13.01 29.31
C THR A 198 -1.20 -12.28 29.84
N TYR A 199 -1.53 -11.12 29.27
CA TYR A 199 -2.73 -10.33 29.60
C TYR A 199 -4.03 -10.97 29.09
N PHE A 200 -3.95 -11.95 28.18
CA PHE A 200 -5.13 -12.54 27.55
C PHE A 200 -5.35 -13.98 28.03
N PRO A 201 -6.60 -14.38 28.32
CA PRO A 201 -6.92 -15.77 28.60
C PRO A 201 -6.75 -16.63 27.34
N GLU A 202 -6.51 -17.93 27.54
CA GLU A 202 -6.15 -18.90 26.49
C GLU A 202 -7.14 -18.91 25.31
N TRP A 203 -8.44 -18.78 25.58
CA TRP A 203 -9.47 -18.81 24.54
C TRP A 203 -9.33 -17.67 23.52
N VAL A 204 -8.68 -16.55 23.87
CA VAL A 204 -8.43 -15.44 22.94
C VAL A 204 -7.50 -15.89 21.81
N ASN A 205 -6.47 -16.67 22.13
CA ASN A 205 -5.56 -17.22 21.12
C ASN A 205 -6.21 -18.36 20.34
N ALA A 206 -7.20 -19.05 20.92
CA ALA A 206 -7.99 -20.08 20.24
C ALA A 206 -9.11 -19.52 19.32
N LEU A 207 -9.38 -18.21 19.33
CA LEU A 207 -10.38 -17.60 18.46
C LEU A 207 -10.07 -17.80 16.97
N PRO A 208 -11.09 -17.75 16.09
CA PRO A 208 -10.90 -17.80 14.65
C PRO A 208 -9.91 -16.73 14.17
N TYR A 209 -8.92 -17.14 13.38
CA TYR A 209 -7.85 -16.26 12.87
C TYR A 209 -8.36 -15.01 12.15
N SER A 210 -9.58 -15.04 11.60
CA SER A 210 -10.19 -13.89 10.93
C SER A 210 -10.51 -12.74 11.88
N ILE A 211 -10.80 -13.04 13.15
CA ILE A 211 -11.20 -12.04 14.16
C ILE A 211 -10.21 -11.93 15.32
N ARG A 212 -9.36 -12.93 15.56
CA ARG A 212 -8.40 -13.02 16.69
C ARG A 212 -7.68 -11.69 16.97
N ASP A 213 -6.97 -11.17 15.98
CA ASP A 213 -6.19 -9.93 16.11
C ASP A 213 -7.08 -8.70 16.42
N ARG A 214 -8.27 -8.66 15.82
CA ARG A 214 -9.22 -7.55 15.99
C ARG A 214 -9.91 -7.57 17.34
N VAL A 215 -10.19 -8.75 17.89
CA VAL A 215 -10.71 -8.90 19.24
C VAL A 215 -9.71 -8.35 20.25
N LYS A 216 -8.42 -8.65 20.09
CA LYS A 216 -7.35 -8.12 20.98
C LYS A 216 -7.21 -6.60 20.87
N PHE A 217 -7.08 -6.06 19.65
CA PHE A 217 -6.54 -4.70 19.46
C PHE A 217 -7.41 -3.74 18.64
N GLY A 218 -8.51 -4.20 18.02
CA GLY A 218 -9.30 -3.39 17.08
C GLY A 218 -10.01 -2.19 17.71
N SER A 219 -10.29 -2.24 19.01
CA SER A 219 -10.98 -1.17 19.76
C SER A 219 -10.03 -0.05 20.26
N LEU A 220 -8.71 -0.21 20.13
CA LEU A 220 -7.71 0.58 20.87
C LEU A 220 -7.27 1.92 20.25
N GLY A 221 -7.84 2.33 19.11
CA GLY A 221 -7.51 3.64 18.49
C GLY A 221 -6.06 3.77 18.00
N LEU A 222 -5.49 2.71 17.42
CA LEU A 222 -4.08 2.67 17.00
C LEU A 222 -3.82 3.40 15.68
N THR A 223 -2.65 4.03 15.57
CA THR A 223 -2.15 4.69 14.36
C THR A 223 -0.94 3.96 13.76
N GLU A 224 -0.59 4.25 12.50
CA GLU A 224 0.61 3.69 11.85
C GLU A 224 1.91 4.08 12.60
N LYS A 225 1.89 5.20 13.35
CA LYS A 225 2.97 5.59 14.27
C LYS A 225 3.05 4.68 15.47
N ASP A 226 1.92 4.31 16.04
CA ASP A 226 1.84 3.42 17.20
C ASP A 226 2.27 1.99 16.81
N GLU A 227 1.93 1.52 15.61
CA GLU A 227 2.43 0.25 15.07
C GLU A 227 3.96 0.25 14.91
N ALA A 228 4.54 1.34 14.36
CA ALA A 228 5.99 1.46 14.24
C ALA A 228 6.71 1.58 15.60
N LEU A 229 6.06 2.22 16.58
CA LEU A 229 6.53 2.26 17.96
C LEU A 229 6.49 0.87 18.59
N ARG A 230 5.42 0.10 18.43
CA ARG A 230 5.35 -1.29 18.89
C ARG A 230 6.49 -2.13 18.30
N VAL A 231 6.76 -2.04 17.00
CA VAL A 231 7.91 -2.72 16.38
C VAL A 231 9.24 -2.27 16.99
N THR A 232 9.37 -0.97 17.28
CA THR A 232 10.57 -0.43 17.94
C THR A 232 10.73 -0.97 19.35
N LEU A 233 9.64 -1.03 20.13
CA LEU A 233 9.61 -1.66 21.46
C LEU A 233 9.96 -3.15 21.35
N GLY A 234 9.36 -3.90 20.43
CA GLY A 234 9.65 -5.32 20.20
C GLY A 234 11.11 -5.63 19.84
N ARG A 235 11.90 -4.63 19.42
CA ARG A 235 13.33 -4.76 19.12
C ARG A 235 14.27 -4.39 20.26
N MET A 236 13.85 -3.52 21.17
CA MET A 236 14.68 -3.13 22.32
C MET A 236 14.61 -4.17 23.45
N PRO A 237 15.52 -4.15 24.44
CA PRO A 237 15.44 -5.02 25.63
C PRO A 237 14.18 -4.80 26.48
N LEU A 238 13.71 -5.83 27.19
CA LEU A 238 12.41 -5.83 27.89
C LEU A 238 12.29 -4.74 28.99
N ASP A 239 13.37 -4.49 29.74
CA ASP A 239 13.42 -3.46 30.77
C ASP A 239 13.27 -2.05 30.17
N ARG A 240 13.98 -1.80 29.05
CA ARG A 240 13.85 -0.57 28.26
C ARG A 240 12.46 -0.44 27.65
N ARG A 241 11.86 -1.53 27.15
CA ARG A 241 10.47 -1.52 26.64
C ARG A 241 9.51 -0.96 27.67
N ARG A 242 9.54 -1.50 28.89
CA ARG A 242 8.63 -1.08 29.97
C ARG A 242 8.85 0.38 30.36
N ARG A 243 10.10 0.81 30.55
CA ARG A 243 10.41 2.21 30.88
C ARG A 243 9.99 3.19 29.78
N GLU A 244 10.31 2.87 28.53
CA GLU A 244 9.94 3.72 27.39
C GLU A 244 8.43 3.73 27.16
N TRP A 245 7.76 2.59 27.33
CA TRP A 245 6.31 2.50 27.22
C TRP A 245 5.61 3.34 28.28
N GLU A 246 5.98 3.23 29.56
CA GLU A 246 5.39 4.05 30.64
C GLU A 246 5.61 5.55 30.39
N ARG A 247 6.80 5.94 29.93
CA ARG A 247 7.08 7.33 29.53
C ARG A 247 6.18 7.78 28.39
N LEU A 248 5.98 6.95 27.37
CA LEU A 248 5.13 7.27 26.21
C LEU A 248 3.65 7.29 26.57
N LYS A 249 3.18 6.36 27.39
CA LYS A 249 1.83 6.30 27.94
C LYS A 249 1.50 7.59 28.69
N LYS A 250 2.34 7.99 29.65
CA LYS A 250 2.22 9.28 30.34
C LYS A 250 2.16 10.45 29.36
N ALA A 251 3.04 10.48 28.35
CA ALA A 251 3.03 11.54 27.35
C ALA A 251 1.75 11.55 26.48
N LYS A 252 1.12 10.39 26.22
CA LYS A 252 -0.15 10.28 25.49
C LYS A 252 -1.32 10.79 26.33
N GLU A 253 -1.35 10.49 27.63
CA GLU A 253 -2.34 11.06 28.56
C GLU A 253 -2.27 12.59 28.60
N TYR A 254 -1.07 13.17 28.68
CA TYR A 254 -0.90 14.63 28.58
C TYR A 254 -1.36 15.20 27.23
N LYS A 255 -1.18 14.46 26.14
CA LYS A 255 -1.66 14.89 24.83
C LYS A 255 -3.19 14.86 24.76
N ALA A 256 -3.81 13.79 25.25
CA ALA A 256 -5.26 13.66 25.29
C ALA A 256 -5.89 14.79 26.13
N ALA A 257 -5.31 15.11 27.29
CA ALA A 257 -5.74 16.24 28.12
C ALA A 257 -5.58 17.61 27.42
N LYS A 258 -4.64 17.74 26.48
CA LYS A 258 -4.37 18.96 25.71
C LYS A 258 -5.15 19.03 24.38
N GLU A 259 -5.78 17.93 23.95
CA GLU A 259 -6.51 17.80 22.68
C GLU A 259 -7.89 18.47 22.69
N GLU A 260 -8.22 19.22 23.75
CA GLU A 260 -9.39 20.10 23.78
C GLU A 260 -9.33 21.17 22.67
N THR A 261 -8.12 21.63 22.33
CA THR A 261 -7.89 22.60 21.25
C THR A 261 -7.27 21.94 20.03
N LEU A 262 -7.63 22.41 18.84
CA LEU A 262 -6.97 22.02 17.60
C LEU A 262 -5.73 22.86 17.36
N THR A 263 -4.61 22.20 17.03
CA THR A 263 -3.38 22.89 16.65
C THR A 263 -3.50 23.47 15.23
N LEU A 264 -2.66 24.47 14.91
CA LEU A 264 -2.63 25.08 13.56
C LEU A 264 -2.35 24.05 12.44
N ALA A 265 -1.53 23.04 12.74
CA ALA A 265 -1.23 21.97 11.79
C ALA A 265 -2.46 21.10 11.49
N GLU A 266 -3.25 20.77 12.51
CA GLU A 266 -4.50 20.02 12.38
C GLU A 266 -5.57 20.82 11.65
N LEU A 267 -5.72 22.11 11.97
CA LEU A 267 -6.64 23.00 11.24
C LEU A 267 -6.29 23.09 9.74
N ARG A 268 -5.00 23.15 9.41
CA ARG A 268 -4.55 23.16 8.01
C ARG A 268 -4.83 21.82 7.33
N ASP A 269 -4.55 20.69 7.97
CA ASP A 269 -4.79 19.36 7.42
C ASP A 269 -6.31 19.13 7.23
N ALA A 270 -7.15 19.58 8.17
CA ALA A 270 -8.61 19.54 8.08
C ALA A 270 -9.14 20.42 6.93
N ARG A 271 -8.68 21.67 6.82
CA ARG A 271 -9.03 22.57 5.71
C ARG A 271 -8.61 22.01 4.34
N GLN A 272 -7.45 21.34 4.29
CA GLN A 272 -6.97 20.72 3.07
C GLN A 272 -7.69 19.39 2.73
N GLY A 273 -8.36 18.76 3.70
CA GLY A 273 -8.94 17.43 3.56
C GLY A 273 -7.90 16.29 3.53
N LYS A 274 -6.66 16.55 3.95
CA LYS A 274 -5.61 15.53 4.03
C LYS A 274 -5.82 14.67 5.28
N ARG A 275 -5.80 13.36 5.11
CA ARG A 275 -5.98 12.39 6.21
C ARG A 275 -4.66 11.68 6.48
N ARG A 276 -4.07 11.91 7.66
CA ARG A 276 -2.88 11.18 8.11
C ARG A 276 -3.23 9.73 8.45
N PHE A 277 -4.29 9.56 9.24
CA PHE A 277 -4.83 8.26 9.58
C PHE A 277 -5.89 7.89 8.54
N HIS A 278 -5.48 7.20 7.48
CA HIS A 278 -6.34 6.86 6.34
C HIS A 278 -6.76 5.40 6.32
N TRP A 279 -6.58 4.65 7.42
CA TRP A 279 -7.06 3.27 7.50
C TRP A 279 -8.57 3.15 7.23
N LEU A 280 -9.39 4.04 7.79
CA LEU A 280 -10.83 4.06 7.53
C LEU A 280 -11.12 4.29 6.03
N GLN A 281 -10.36 5.17 5.38
CA GLN A 281 -10.47 5.40 3.94
C GLN A 281 -10.14 4.12 3.15
N ARG A 282 -9.07 3.40 3.51
CA ARG A 282 -8.72 2.09 2.90
C ARG A 282 -9.84 1.06 3.10
N LYS A 283 -10.42 0.95 4.30
CA LYS A 283 -11.57 0.05 4.59
C LYS A 283 -12.77 0.38 3.70
N ARG A 284 -13.14 1.66 3.57
CA ARG A 284 -14.27 2.11 2.73
C ARG A 284 -13.99 1.93 1.24
N GLN A 285 -12.77 2.20 0.78
CA GLN A 285 -12.34 1.94 -0.59
C GLN A 285 -12.41 0.44 -0.93
N LYS A 286 -11.95 -0.43 -0.03
CA LYS A 286 -12.08 -1.89 -0.19
C LYS A 286 -13.54 -2.30 -0.30
N ARG A 287 -14.42 -1.78 0.56
CA ARG A 287 -15.87 -2.03 0.51
C ARG A 287 -16.47 -1.60 -0.84
N ALA A 288 -16.15 -0.39 -1.31
CA ALA A 288 -16.59 0.11 -2.61
C ALA A 288 -16.07 -0.73 -3.78
N SER A 289 -14.82 -1.20 -3.74
CA SER A 289 -14.27 -2.10 -4.76
C SER A 289 -14.93 -3.49 -4.74
N ILE A 290 -15.30 -4.00 -3.55
CA ILE A 290 -16.09 -5.25 -3.44
C ILE A 290 -17.47 -5.06 -4.08
N LEU A 291 -18.18 -3.98 -3.74
CA LEU A 291 -19.48 -3.63 -4.32
C LEU A 291 -19.40 -3.51 -5.84
N ARG A 292 -18.42 -2.76 -6.35
CA ARG A 292 -18.19 -2.61 -7.80
C ARG A 292 -17.98 -3.96 -8.48
N ARG A 293 -17.11 -4.82 -7.94
CA ARG A 293 -16.84 -6.15 -8.51
C ARG A 293 -18.06 -7.06 -8.49
N LEU A 294 -18.92 -6.95 -7.48
CA LEU A 294 -20.20 -7.66 -7.43
C LEU A 294 -21.16 -7.15 -8.51
N ALA A 295 -21.36 -5.83 -8.57
CA ALA A 295 -22.28 -5.17 -9.50
C ALA A 295 -21.87 -5.36 -10.97
N LEU A 296 -20.57 -5.40 -11.28
CA LEU A 296 -20.08 -5.67 -12.65
C LEU A 296 -20.55 -7.00 -13.23
N ARG A 297 -20.89 -7.99 -12.39
CA ARG A 297 -21.42 -9.27 -12.85
C ARG A 297 -22.94 -9.24 -13.06
N LYS A 298 -23.66 -8.55 -12.18
CA LYS A 298 -25.12 -8.46 -12.16
C LYS A 298 -25.51 -7.03 -11.77
N PRO A 299 -25.71 -6.13 -12.75
CA PRO A 299 -25.96 -4.70 -12.48
C PRO A 299 -27.24 -4.47 -11.67
N ASP A 300 -28.27 -5.27 -11.93
CA ASP A 300 -29.57 -5.29 -11.25
C ASP A 300 -29.49 -5.67 -9.76
N ALA A 301 -28.51 -6.49 -9.37
CA ALA A 301 -28.42 -7.00 -8.00
C ALA A 301 -27.93 -5.96 -6.97
N PHE A 302 -27.20 -4.93 -7.42
CA PHE A 302 -26.61 -3.90 -6.56
C PHE A 302 -26.77 -2.51 -7.19
N GLU A 303 -27.94 -2.24 -7.77
CA GLU A 303 -28.27 -0.91 -8.28
C GLU A 303 -28.23 0.11 -7.14
N LEU A 304 -27.62 1.28 -7.40
CA LEU A 304 -27.51 2.35 -6.40
C LEU A 304 -28.85 3.06 -6.19
N TRP A 305 -29.55 3.30 -7.30
CA TRP A 305 -30.88 3.90 -7.34
C TRP A 305 -31.82 2.98 -8.12
N PRO A 306 -33.03 2.71 -7.61
CA PRO A 306 -33.95 1.77 -8.25
C PRO A 306 -34.40 2.28 -9.62
N SER A 307 -34.12 1.50 -10.66
CA SER A 307 -34.35 1.88 -12.07
C SER A 307 -35.80 2.29 -12.43
N ARG A 308 -36.80 1.76 -11.71
CA ARG A 308 -38.23 2.08 -11.95
C ARG A 308 -38.73 3.32 -11.22
N VAL A 309 -37.97 3.83 -10.25
CA VAL A 309 -38.39 4.95 -9.40
C VAL A 309 -37.88 6.24 -10.01
N VAL A 310 -38.80 7.17 -10.29
CA VAL A 310 -38.44 8.52 -10.72
C VAL A 310 -37.70 9.26 -9.60
N ASP A 311 -36.57 9.89 -9.94
CA ASP A 311 -35.80 10.68 -8.99
C ASP A 311 -36.25 12.15 -9.03
N TYR A 312 -37.04 12.57 -8.05
CA TYR A 312 -37.45 13.97 -7.91
C TYR A 312 -36.25 14.90 -7.63
N SER A 313 -35.20 14.39 -6.97
CA SER A 313 -33.98 15.17 -6.74
C SER A 313 -33.22 15.41 -8.05
N GLN A 314 -33.22 14.44 -8.97
CA GLN A 314 -32.71 14.62 -10.33
C GLN A 314 -33.53 15.65 -11.12
N ARG A 315 -34.86 15.71 -10.93
CA ARG A 315 -35.70 16.77 -11.55
C ARG A 315 -35.34 18.16 -11.02
N ILE A 316 -35.13 18.30 -9.70
CA ILE A 316 -34.66 19.55 -9.09
C ILE A 316 -33.29 19.93 -9.63
N ALA A 317 -32.36 18.97 -9.73
CA ALA A 317 -31.04 19.18 -10.31
C ALA A 317 -31.12 19.58 -11.79
N PHE A 318 -32.06 19.00 -12.55
CA PHE A 318 -32.31 19.38 -13.95
C PHE A 318 -32.82 20.82 -14.08
N ILE A 319 -33.72 21.26 -13.18
CA ILE A 319 -34.13 22.67 -13.10
C ILE A 319 -32.93 23.57 -12.71
N ALA A 320 -32.11 23.14 -11.75
CA ALA A 320 -30.90 23.87 -11.37
C ALA A 320 -29.91 24.02 -12.55
N GLN A 321 -29.79 22.99 -13.39
CA GLN A 321 -28.99 23.07 -14.63
C GLN A 321 -29.59 24.04 -15.66
N HIS A 322 -30.92 24.20 -15.74
CA HIS A 322 -31.52 25.26 -16.56
C HIS A 322 -31.11 26.64 -16.05
N VAL A 323 -31.14 26.83 -14.74
CA VAL A 323 -30.72 28.10 -14.09
C VAL A 323 -29.23 28.36 -14.32
N GLU A 324 -28.37 27.36 -14.13
CA GLU A 324 -26.92 27.45 -14.34
C GLU A 324 -26.57 27.86 -15.78
N ASN A 325 -27.29 27.31 -16.77
CA ASN A 325 -27.05 27.60 -18.18
C ASN A 325 -27.81 28.84 -18.69
N GLY A 326 -28.56 29.53 -17.83
CA GLY A 326 -29.31 30.74 -18.17
C GLY A 326 -30.47 30.50 -19.15
N LEU A 327 -31.04 29.29 -19.18
CA LEU A 327 -32.19 28.95 -20.02
C LEU A 327 -33.49 29.37 -19.33
N ASP A 328 -34.34 30.08 -20.05
CA ASP A 328 -35.62 30.57 -19.53
C ASP A 328 -36.61 29.41 -19.30
N THR A 329 -36.99 29.18 -18.04
CA THR A 329 -37.83 28.05 -17.65
C THR A 329 -39.32 28.36 -17.62
N LYS A 330 -39.71 29.64 -17.53
CA LYS A 330 -41.12 30.13 -17.47
C LYS A 330 -42.07 29.42 -16.49
N GLY A 331 -41.57 28.62 -15.56
CA GLY A 331 -42.40 27.81 -14.64
C GLY A 331 -43.19 26.67 -15.33
N GLN A 332 -42.89 26.34 -16.59
CA GLN A 332 -43.58 25.26 -17.31
C GLN A 332 -42.84 23.93 -17.09
N TRP A 333 -43.57 22.90 -16.64
CA TRP A 333 -43.03 21.55 -16.42
C TRP A 333 -43.87 20.50 -17.16
N PRO A 334 -43.26 19.49 -17.82
CA PRO A 334 -41.83 19.20 -17.96
C PRO A 334 -41.08 20.17 -18.89
N LEU A 335 -39.76 20.33 -18.65
CA LEU A 335 -38.84 21.09 -19.50
C LEU A 335 -38.18 20.16 -20.55
N ASP A 336 -37.68 20.74 -21.66
CA ASP A 336 -37.08 19.98 -22.77
C ASP A 336 -35.58 19.67 -22.52
N PRO A 337 -35.17 18.40 -22.38
CA PRO A 337 -33.77 18.02 -22.18
C PRO A 337 -32.86 18.32 -23.38
N GLU A 338 -33.39 18.29 -24.60
CA GLU A 338 -32.63 18.60 -25.81
C GLU A 338 -32.36 20.11 -25.92
N GLU A 339 -33.31 20.94 -25.48
CA GLU A 339 -33.11 22.39 -25.38
C GLU A 339 -32.09 22.73 -24.30
N LEU A 340 -32.13 22.08 -23.14
CA LEU A 340 -31.09 22.24 -22.12
C LEU A 340 -29.70 21.86 -22.64
N ALA A 341 -29.59 20.72 -23.34
CA ALA A 341 -28.35 20.27 -23.94
C ALA A 341 -27.80 21.28 -24.97
N ARG A 342 -28.66 21.81 -25.84
CA ARG A 342 -28.31 22.86 -26.81
C ARG A 342 -27.90 24.16 -26.11
N ALA A 343 -28.63 24.58 -25.08
CA ALA A 343 -28.32 25.75 -24.27
C ALA A 343 -26.97 25.60 -23.57
N ARG A 344 -26.66 24.43 -23.01
CA ARG A 344 -25.37 24.13 -22.38
C ARG A 344 -24.20 24.25 -23.37
N VAL A 345 -24.32 23.65 -24.54
CA VAL A 345 -23.28 23.73 -25.58
C VAL A 345 -23.12 25.17 -26.08
N ARG A 346 -24.22 25.91 -26.24
CA ARG A 346 -24.18 27.34 -26.59
C ARG A 346 -23.51 28.16 -25.49
N ARG A 347 -23.84 27.92 -24.22
CA ARG A 347 -23.25 28.62 -23.07
C ARG A 347 -21.75 28.36 -22.97
N SER A 348 -21.32 27.11 -23.13
CA SER A 348 -19.90 26.74 -23.18
C SER A 348 -19.15 27.43 -24.32
N LYS A 349 -19.77 27.57 -25.51
CA LYS A 349 -19.21 28.33 -26.62
C LYS A 349 -19.09 29.83 -26.30
N GLU A 350 -20.12 30.42 -25.70
CA GLU A 350 -20.13 31.83 -25.30
C GLU A 350 -19.07 32.12 -24.23
N GLU A 351 -18.93 31.24 -23.24
CA GLU A 351 -17.89 31.30 -22.21
C GLU A 351 -16.48 31.14 -22.79
N ALA A 352 -16.32 30.34 -23.85
CA ALA A 352 -15.05 30.27 -24.58
C ALA A 352 -14.75 31.52 -25.42
N GLU A 353 -15.70 32.47 -25.53
CA GLU A 353 -15.58 33.74 -26.29
C GLU A 353 -15.24 33.56 -27.79
N ARG A 354 -15.51 32.36 -28.36
CA ARG A 354 -15.18 32.02 -29.76
C ARG A 354 -16.25 32.42 -30.77
N THR A 355 -17.14 33.35 -30.43
CA THR A 355 -18.32 33.70 -31.25
C THR A 355 -17.94 34.17 -32.66
N PHE A 356 -16.91 35.01 -32.78
CA PHE A 356 -16.40 35.52 -34.06
C PHE A 356 -15.31 34.64 -34.68
N LEU A 357 -14.73 33.72 -33.90
CA LEU A 357 -13.56 32.90 -34.29
C LEU A 357 -13.94 31.46 -34.68
N MET A 358 -15.23 31.17 -34.86
CA MET A 358 -15.67 29.81 -35.18
C MET A 358 -15.12 29.34 -36.52
N SER A 359 -14.45 28.19 -36.49
CA SER A 359 -14.03 27.44 -37.66
C SER A 359 -15.21 26.80 -38.38
N ALA A 360 -15.02 26.40 -39.64
CA ALA A 360 -16.06 25.75 -40.43
C ALA A 360 -16.60 24.47 -39.77
N GLU A 361 -15.73 23.66 -39.16
CA GLU A 361 -16.13 22.45 -38.44
C GLU A 361 -16.96 22.74 -37.18
N GLU A 362 -16.61 23.78 -36.42
CA GLU A 362 -17.40 24.21 -35.25
C GLU A 362 -18.80 24.67 -35.69
N LYS A 363 -18.90 25.49 -36.74
CA LYS A 363 -20.19 25.93 -37.29
C LYS A 363 -21.03 24.75 -37.78
N ARG A 364 -20.41 23.76 -38.44
CA ARG A 364 -21.08 22.55 -38.91
C ARG A 364 -21.60 21.71 -37.74
N ALA A 365 -20.79 21.52 -36.71
CA ALA A 365 -21.17 20.79 -35.50
C ALA A 365 -22.34 21.48 -34.79
N HIS A 366 -22.28 22.80 -34.58
CA HIS A 366 -23.37 23.56 -33.98
C HIS A 366 -24.66 23.49 -34.81
N LYS A 367 -24.58 23.59 -36.14
CA LYS A 367 -25.75 23.45 -37.02
C LYS A 367 -26.39 22.05 -36.88
N LYS A 368 -25.55 21.00 -36.82
CA LYS A 368 -26.04 19.62 -36.66
C LYS A 368 -26.67 19.38 -35.29
N LEU A 369 -26.09 19.94 -34.23
CA LEU A 369 -26.61 19.86 -32.86
C LEU A 369 -27.84 20.76 -32.65
N SER A 370 -27.99 21.84 -33.41
CA SER A 370 -29.18 22.71 -33.27
C SER A 370 -30.39 22.15 -34.04
N GLY A 371 -30.14 21.37 -35.09
CA GLY A 371 -31.19 20.67 -35.82
C GLY A 371 -31.75 19.51 -34.99
N ARG A 372 -33.07 19.38 -34.96
CA ARG A 372 -33.75 18.25 -34.30
C ARG A 372 -33.37 16.95 -35.00
N SER A 373 -32.59 16.11 -34.31
CA SER A 373 -32.23 14.77 -34.77
C SER A 373 -33.43 13.81 -34.67
N GLY A 374 -33.51 12.84 -35.59
CA GLY A 374 -34.55 11.80 -35.59
C GLY A 374 -34.29 10.74 -34.53
N ASP A 375 -33.22 9.95 -34.71
CA ASP A 375 -32.96 8.77 -33.88
C ASP A 375 -31.98 9.02 -32.72
N GLY A 376 -31.22 10.12 -32.76
CA GLY A 376 -30.23 10.45 -31.72
C GLY A 376 -30.73 11.51 -30.76
N SER A 377 -30.52 11.32 -29.46
CA SER A 377 -30.70 12.34 -28.43
C SER A 377 -29.37 13.06 -28.17
N ILE A 378 -29.35 14.40 -28.22
CA ILE A 378 -28.15 15.18 -27.86
C ILE A 378 -27.93 15.11 -26.36
N ALA A 379 -29.00 15.04 -25.56
CA ALA A 379 -28.89 14.88 -24.12
C ALA A 379 -28.14 13.59 -23.73
N GLU A 380 -28.48 12.45 -24.34
CA GLU A 380 -27.75 11.18 -24.13
C GLU A 380 -26.31 11.25 -24.66
N MET A 381 -26.09 11.91 -25.80
CA MET A 381 -24.76 12.08 -26.37
C MET A 381 -23.83 12.88 -25.45
N LEU A 382 -24.32 13.99 -24.86
CA LEU A 382 -23.56 14.78 -23.90
C LEU A 382 -23.33 14.00 -22.60
N GLN A 383 -24.32 13.27 -22.11
CA GLN A 383 -24.15 12.40 -20.95
C GLN A 383 -23.08 11.32 -21.20
N SER A 384 -23.02 10.77 -22.40
CA SER A 384 -21.96 9.83 -22.77
C SER A 384 -20.58 10.50 -22.89
N LEU A 385 -20.52 11.76 -23.34
CA LEU A 385 -19.28 12.55 -23.44
C LEU A 385 -18.73 12.95 -22.05
N GLU A 386 -19.60 13.09 -21.05
CA GLU A 386 -19.22 13.39 -19.66
C GLU A 386 -18.44 12.23 -18.99
N VAL A 387 -18.45 11.03 -19.57
CA VAL A 387 -17.70 9.89 -19.05
C VAL A 387 -16.18 10.14 -19.21
N PRO A 388 -15.40 10.17 -18.12
CA PRO A 388 -13.97 10.48 -18.16
C PRO A 388 -13.15 9.22 -18.50
N ASP A 389 -13.44 8.60 -19.64
CA ASP A 389 -12.72 7.42 -20.10
C ASP A 389 -11.36 7.76 -20.73
N LYS A 390 -10.51 6.74 -20.88
CA LYS A 390 -9.15 6.94 -21.40
C LYS A 390 -9.17 6.87 -22.92
N PRO A 391 -8.62 7.84 -23.66
CA PRO A 391 -8.58 7.76 -25.12
C PRO A 391 -7.64 6.64 -25.62
N PHE A 392 -7.94 6.15 -26.82
CA PHE A 392 -7.10 5.19 -27.53
C PHE A 392 -5.89 5.88 -28.18
N LYS A 393 -4.77 5.16 -28.29
CA LYS A 393 -3.57 5.62 -29.01
C LYS A 393 -3.56 5.14 -30.46
N ARG A 394 -2.93 5.89 -31.36
CA ARG A 394 -2.70 5.48 -32.76
C ARG A 394 -1.81 4.23 -32.83
N LEU A 395 -2.16 3.26 -33.67
CA LEU A 395 -1.43 2.00 -33.87
C LEU A 395 -1.08 1.80 -35.35
N SER A 396 -0.03 1.01 -35.60
CA SER A 396 0.24 0.49 -36.95
C SER A 396 -0.86 -0.48 -37.38
N ARG A 397 -1.20 -0.51 -38.68
CA ARG A 397 -2.25 -1.38 -39.25
C ARG A 397 -2.08 -2.85 -38.87
N LYS A 398 -0.86 -3.39 -38.96
CA LYS A 398 -0.56 -4.78 -38.56
C LYS A 398 -0.80 -5.03 -37.07
N VAL A 399 -0.41 -4.08 -36.21
CA VAL A 399 -0.59 -4.17 -34.75
C VAL A 399 -2.08 -4.05 -34.39
N TYR A 400 -2.80 -3.17 -35.06
CA TYR A 400 -4.25 -3.02 -34.92
C TYR A 400 -4.98 -4.30 -35.33
N ALA A 401 -4.69 -4.86 -36.51
CA ALA A 401 -5.27 -6.12 -36.99
C ALA A 401 -5.01 -7.28 -36.01
N ASN A 402 -3.77 -7.40 -35.51
CA ASN A 402 -3.44 -8.40 -34.49
C ASN A 402 -4.21 -8.18 -33.17
N ARG A 403 -4.48 -6.92 -32.80
CA ARG A 403 -5.25 -6.58 -31.61
C ARG A 403 -6.72 -6.94 -31.79
N VAL A 404 -7.32 -6.57 -32.92
CA VAL A 404 -8.70 -6.94 -33.25
C VAL A 404 -8.84 -8.46 -33.21
N ASN A 405 -7.93 -9.19 -33.85
CA ASN A 405 -7.93 -10.64 -33.81
C ASN A 405 -7.85 -11.19 -32.36
N ALA A 406 -6.97 -10.63 -31.52
CA ALA A 406 -6.84 -11.04 -30.13
C ALA A 406 -8.06 -10.70 -29.24
N ILE A 407 -8.78 -9.62 -29.57
CA ILE A 407 -10.04 -9.25 -28.90
C ILE A 407 -11.15 -10.22 -29.31
N VAL A 408 -11.26 -10.56 -30.59
CA VAL A 408 -12.21 -11.57 -31.10
C VAL A 408 -11.96 -12.93 -30.44
N HIS A 409 -10.70 -13.30 -30.21
CA HIS A 409 -10.34 -14.52 -29.49
C HIS A 409 -10.46 -14.41 -27.94
N GLY A 410 -10.77 -13.24 -27.39
CA GLY A 410 -10.98 -13.05 -25.95
C GLY A 410 -9.72 -13.08 -25.06
N ASP A 411 -8.51 -12.91 -25.61
CA ASP A 411 -7.24 -12.90 -24.82
C ASP A 411 -6.78 -11.48 -24.44
N GLN A 412 -7.22 -10.46 -25.19
CA GLN A 412 -6.88 -9.06 -24.95
C GLN A 412 -8.13 -8.21 -24.73
N ASP A 413 -7.96 -7.13 -23.96
CA ASP A 413 -8.95 -6.06 -23.89
C ASP A 413 -8.79 -5.01 -25.00
N GLU A 414 -9.70 -4.05 -25.04
CA GLU A 414 -9.76 -2.95 -26.01
C GLU A 414 -8.45 -2.12 -26.09
N TYR A 415 -7.72 -1.98 -24.96
CA TYR A 415 -6.45 -1.26 -24.90
C TYR A 415 -5.23 -2.15 -25.24
N GLY A 416 -5.45 -3.44 -25.48
CA GLY A 416 -4.46 -4.46 -25.82
C GLY A 416 -3.69 -5.01 -24.61
N ARG A 417 -4.25 -4.89 -23.40
CA ARG A 417 -3.71 -5.55 -22.21
C ARG A 417 -4.15 -7.01 -22.26
N ARG A 418 -3.21 -7.94 -22.07
CA ARG A 418 -3.50 -9.39 -22.06
C ARG A 418 -4.07 -9.80 -20.71
N TYR A 419 -5.24 -10.44 -20.71
CA TYR A 419 -5.95 -10.81 -19.48
C TYR A 419 -5.08 -11.65 -18.53
N ARG A 420 -4.49 -12.75 -19.02
CA ARG A 420 -3.65 -13.66 -18.21
C ARG A 420 -2.42 -12.97 -17.58
N LYS A 421 -1.82 -12.01 -18.29
CA LYS A 421 -0.65 -11.27 -17.79
C LYS A 421 -1.05 -10.26 -16.73
N MET A 422 -2.18 -9.55 -16.93
CA MET A 422 -2.70 -8.61 -15.95
C MET A 422 -3.18 -9.33 -14.69
N GLU A 423 -3.88 -10.45 -14.84
CA GLU A 423 -4.30 -11.30 -13.71
C GLU A 423 -3.10 -11.73 -12.85
N THR A 424 -2.06 -12.29 -13.47
CA THR A 424 -0.82 -12.69 -12.75
C THR A 424 -0.18 -11.50 -12.04
N ARG A 425 -0.05 -10.36 -12.74
CA ARG A 425 0.55 -9.14 -12.17
C ARG A 425 -0.28 -8.53 -11.05
N SER A 426 -1.60 -8.66 -11.08
CA SER A 426 -2.51 -8.16 -10.04
C SER A 426 -2.50 -9.05 -8.81
N LYS A 427 -2.42 -10.38 -8.99
CA LYS A 427 -2.44 -11.38 -7.91
C LYS A 427 -1.11 -11.52 -7.15
N ARG A 428 0.02 -11.49 -7.85
CA ARG A 428 1.36 -11.74 -7.26
C ARG A 428 2.18 -10.45 -7.14
N ARG A 429 3.10 -10.42 -6.17
CA ARG A 429 4.07 -9.33 -6.02
C ARG A 429 5.01 -9.28 -7.22
N MET A 430 5.41 -8.06 -7.60
CA MET A 430 6.43 -7.83 -8.63
C MET A 430 7.74 -7.27 -8.06
N ARG A 431 7.69 -6.66 -6.87
CA ARG A 431 8.87 -6.05 -6.23
C ARG A 431 9.86 -7.15 -5.81
N PRO A 432 11.09 -7.16 -6.36
CA PRO A 432 12.14 -8.06 -5.90
C PRO A 432 12.66 -7.62 -4.53
N TYR A 433 13.30 -8.54 -3.82
CA TYR A 433 14.10 -8.20 -2.64
C TYR A 433 15.46 -7.64 -3.08
N ALA A 434 15.98 -6.65 -2.35
CA ALA A 434 17.25 -6.00 -2.65
C ALA A 434 18.43 -6.58 -1.84
N SER A 435 18.19 -7.31 -0.76
CA SER A 435 19.25 -7.88 0.09
C SER A 435 18.71 -8.96 1.03
N LEU A 436 19.56 -9.90 1.47
CA LEU A 436 19.19 -10.90 2.48
C LEU A 436 18.71 -10.25 3.79
N GLY A 437 19.32 -9.15 4.21
CA GLY A 437 18.88 -8.40 5.38
C GLY A 437 17.48 -7.79 5.22
N GLU A 438 17.07 -7.43 4.00
CA GLU A 438 15.69 -7.02 3.73
C GLU A 438 14.72 -8.21 3.79
N ILE A 439 15.14 -9.39 3.35
CA ILE A 439 14.32 -10.62 3.46
C ILE A 439 14.08 -10.96 4.93
N GLY A 440 15.13 -10.90 5.76
CA GLY A 440 15.00 -11.09 7.21
C GLY A 440 14.04 -10.08 7.84
N LEU A 441 14.23 -8.79 7.53
CA LEU A 441 13.36 -7.71 8.01
C LEU A 441 11.89 -7.87 7.57
N GLU A 442 11.65 -8.24 6.32
CA GLU A 442 10.30 -8.51 5.81
C GLU A 442 9.69 -9.72 6.53
N ASN A 443 10.49 -10.75 6.83
CA ASN A 443 10.04 -11.94 7.53
C ASN A 443 9.57 -11.60 8.97
N GLU A 444 10.38 -10.81 9.69
CA GLU A 444 10.03 -10.28 11.01
C GLU A 444 8.70 -9.51 10.95
N LEU A 445 8.57 -8.56 10.03
CA LEU A 445 7.42 -7.66 9.95
C LEU A 445 6.17 -8.29 9.31
N ARG A 446 6.28 -9.47 8.69
CA ARG A 446 5.13 -10.13 8.03
C ARG A 446 4.15 -10.73 9.03
N LYS A 447 4.66 -11.21 10.18
CA LYS A 447 3.89 -11.93 11.21
C LYS A 447 3.12 -11.03 12.18
N GLU A 448 3.02 -9.77 11.82
CA GLU A 448 2.38 -8.74 12.60
C GLU A 448 0.84 -8.84 12.59
N PRO A 449 0.18 -8.70 13.75
CA PRO A 449 -1.27 -8.78 13.85
C PRO A 449 -1.96 -7.66 13.05
N ARG A 450 -3.10 -7.99 12.44
CA ARG A 450 -3.87 -7.05 11.62
C ARG A 450 -4.92 -6.33 12.48
N ILE A 451 -4.64 -5.09 12.86
CA ILE A 451 -5.48 -4.32 13.80
C ILE A 451 -6.92 -4.15 13.31
N ASN A 452 -7.09 -3.78 12.04
CA ASN A 452 -8.39 -3.44 11.47
C ASN A 452 -8.61 -4.08 10.08
N ALA A 453 -7.76 -5.05 9.72
CA ALA A 453 -7.85 -5.79 8.47
C ALA A 453 -8.42 -7.20 8.73
N LYS A 454 -8.82 -7.87 7.65
CA LYS A 454 -9.15 -9.29 7.72
C LYS A 454 -7.87 -10.08 8.03
N GLY A 455 -7.86 -10.80 9.14
CA GLY A 455 -6.73 -11.64 9.55
C GLY A 455 -6.44 -12.74 8.53
N LEU A 456 -5.17 -13.09 8.40
CA LEU A 456 -4.70 -14.24 7.64
C LEU A 456 -4.43 -15.37 8.63
N ASN A 457 -4.57 -16.63 8.19
CA ASN A 457 -4.23 -17.75 9.05
C ASN A 457 -2.71 -17.87 9.15
N ASN A 458 -2.15 -17.52 10.30
CA ASN A 458 -0.75 -17.72 10.62
C ASN A 458 -0.61 -19.07 11.32
N THR A 459 -0.54 -20.15 10.55
CA THR A 459 -0.23 -21.47 11.13
C THR A 459 1.21 -21.49 11.64
N ASP A 460 1.43 -22.31 12.67
CA ASP A 460 2.72 -22.47 13.34
C ASP A 460 3.82 -22.94 12.36
N ASP A 461 3.41 -23.67 11.30
CA ASP A 461 4.29 -24.21 10.27
C ASP A 461 4.38 -23.36 8.98
N GLU A 462 3.81 -22.14 8.94
CA GLU A 462 3.77 -21.35 7.69
C GLU A 462 5.18 -21.01 7.18
N ASP A 463 6.14 -20.83 8.09
CA ASP A 463 7.55 -20.54 7.77
C ASP A 463 8.49 -21.72 7.97
N TRP A 464 7.96 -22.84 8.42
CA TRP A 464 8.76 -24.05 8.57
C TRP A 464 9.05 -24.65 7.19
N PRO A 465 10.15 -25.42 7.04
CA PRO A 465 10.46 -26.08 5.79
C PRO A 465 9.30 -26.97 5.32
N ARG A 466 8.65 -26.58 4.22
CA ARG A 466 7.46 -27.28 3.69
C ARG A 466 7.78 -28.50 2.83
N HIS A 467 9.06 -28.77 2.60
CA HIS A 467 9.52 -29.87 1.76
C HIS A 467 9.00 -31.25 2.23
N THR A 468 8.83 -31.44 3.54
CA THR A 468 8.27 -32.66 4.13
C THR A 468 6.75 -32.61 4.34
N LYS A 469 6.12 -31.45 4.13
CA LYS A 469 4.68 -31.21 4.34
C LYS A 469 3.90 -31.29 3.03
N SER A 470 4.47 -30.77 1.95
CA SER A 470 3.83 -30.70 0.63
C SER A 470 4.23 -31.92 -0.19
N TRP A 471 3.25 -32.72 -0.61
CA TRP A 471 3.48 -33.94 -1.41
C TRP A 471 4.33 -33.70 -2.66
N GLY A 472 4.15 -32.56 -3.34
CA GLY A 472 4.82 -32.25 -4.60
C GLY A 472 6.24 -31.70 -4.49
N ASP A 473 6.72 -31.35 -3.29
CA ASP A 473 8.03 -30.67 -3.14
C ASP A 473 9.23 -31.63 -3.28
N GLY A 474 8.99 -32.94 -3.16
CA GLY A 474 9.99 -34.00 -3.37
C GLY A 474 9.70 -34.93 -4.55
N MET A 475 8.62 -34.70 -5.31
CA MET A 475 8.27 -35.53 -6.46
C MET A 475 9.08 -35.14 -7.70
N PRO A 476 9.32 -36.12 -8.62
CA PRO A 476 9.93 -35.87 -9.91
C PRO A 476 9.36 -34.66 -10.66
N SER A 477 10.21 -33.67 -10.92
CA SER A 477 9.83 -32.42 -11.56
C SER A 477 10.63 -32.18 -12.82
N MET A 478 9.94 -32.16 -13.96
CA MET A 478 10.53 -31.79 -15.26
C MET A 478 11.19 -30.39 -15.24
N ARG A 479 10.73 -29.49 -14.37
CA ARG A 479 11.31 -28.13 -14.25
C ARG A 479 12.57 -28.08 -13.40
N TYR A 480 12.72 -28.99 -12.45
CA TYR A 480 13.88 -29.05 -11.55
C TYR A 480 14.88 -30.14 -11.93
N GLY A 481 14.51 -31.04 -12.84
CA GLY A 481 15.46 -31.95 -13.50
C GLY A 481 15.73 -33.26 -12.76
N SER A 482 14.71 -33.82 -12.11
CA SER A 482 14.66 -35.18 -11.56
C SER A 482 13.27 -35.43 -11.04
#